data_AF-A0A7K2NKZ7-F1
#
_entry.id   AF-A0A7K2NKZ7-F1
#
_cell.length_a   1.000
_cell.length_b   1.000
_cell.length_c   1.000
_cell.angle_alpha   90.00
_cell.angle_beta   90.00
_cell.angle_gamma   90.00
#
_symmetry.space_group_name_H-M   'P 1'
#
loop_
_entity.id
_entity.type
_entity.pdbx_description
1 polymer ?
#
loop_
_entity_poly.entity_id
_entity_poly.type
_entity_poly.pdbx_seq_one_letter_code
_entity_poly.pdbx_strand_id
1 'polypeptide(L)'
;VAAVGDSITRGFDACAVLSDCPEVSWATGSSAEVDSLAVRLLGKADAAEHSWNYAVTGARMADLTAQVTRAAQREPELVAVMAGANDACRSTTSAMTPVADFRAQFEEAMATLRKRLPKAQVYVSSIPDLKRLWSQGRTNPLGKQVWKLGLCPSMLGDADSLDSAATLRRNTVRDRVADYNEVLREVCAKDRRCRTDDGAVHEFRFGTDQLSHWDWFHPSVDGQARLAEIAYRAVTAKSP
;
A
#
# COMPACT_ATOMS: atom_id res chain seq x y z
N VAL A 1 -15.67 7.34 -2.70
CA VAL A 1 -14.46 6.49 -2.69
C VAL A 1 -13.99 6.27 -1.25
N ALA A 2 -13.84 5.04 -0.78
CA ALA A 2 -13.22 4.78 0.52
C ALA A 2 -11.86 4.11 0.33
N ALA A 3 -10.87 4.47 1.14
CA ALA A 3 -9.55 3.85 1.14
C ALA A 3 -9.32 3.06 2.43
N VAL A 4 -8.77 1.85 2.28
CA VAL A 4 -8.34 0.98 3.38
C VAL A 4 -6.92 0.50 3.10
N GLY A 5 -6.15 0.23 4.16
CA GLY A 5 -4.75 -0.11 4.04
C GLY A 5 -3.92 0.28 5.25
N ASP A 6 -2.67 0.60 4.98
CA ASP A 6 -1.66 0.92 5.98
C ASP A 6 -1.15 2.37 5.88
N SER A 7 0.06 2.60 6.40
CA SER A 7 0.73 3.89 6.47
C SER A 7 0.98 4.54 5.11
N ILE A 8 1.10 3.75 4.04
CA ILE A 8 1.23 4.30 2.69
C ILE A 8 -0.04 5.07 2.33
N THR A 9 -1.21 4.47 2.55
CA THR A 9 -2.51 5.10 2.27
C THR A 9 -2.78 6.29 3.19
N ARG A 10 -2.12 6.36 4.34
CA ARG A 10 -2.20 7.49 5.29
C ARG A 10 -1.24 8.65 4.98
N GLY A 11 -0.37 8.51 3.96
CA GLY A 11 0.64 9.53 3.68
C GLY A 11 1.64 9.68 4.83
N PHE A 12 1.90 8.62 5.58
CA PHE A 12 2.82 8.67 6.72
C PHE A 12 4.20 9.14 6.28
N ASP A 13 4.77 10.07 7.04
CA ASP A 13 6.06 10.70 6.76
C ASP A 13 6.14 11.39 5.40
N ALA A 14 5.03 11.69 4.73
CA ALA A 14 5.07 12.42 3.47
C ALA A 14 5.20 13.95 3.69
N CYS A 15 4.64 14.47 4.79
CA CYS A 15 4.60 15.90 5.09
C CYS A 15 5.42 16.30 6.31
N ALA A 16 5.44 15.45 7.35
CA ALA A 16 6.11 15.71 8.62
C ALA A 16 6.62 14.41 9.23
N VAL A 17 7.63 14.51 10.10
CA VAL A 17 8.29 13.37 10.75
C VAL A 17 7.35 12.65 11.72
N LEU A 18 7.30 11.33 11.64
CA LEU A 18 6.53 10.41 12.48
C LEU A 18 5.03 10.73 12.54
N SER A 19 4.44 11.12 11.41
CA SER A 19 3.04 11.56 11.36
C SER A 19 2.33 11.15 10.09
N ASP A 20 1.04 10.82 10.23
CA ASP A 20 0.12 10.67 9.10
C ASP A 20 -0.09 12.03 8.41
N CYS A 21 -0.17 12.03 7.08
CA CYS A 21 -0.57 13.19 6.28
C CYS A 21 -1.67 12.78 5.30
N PRO A 22 -2.91 12.57 5.76
CA PRO A 22 -3.99 12.10 4.91
C PRO A 22 -4.31 13.05 3.75
N GLU A 23 -3.95 14.33 3.85
CA GLU A 23 -4.10 15.35 2.80
C GLU A 23 -3.34 14.99 1.52
N VAL A 24 -2.26 14.22 1.62
CA VAL A 24 -1.45 13.75 0.48
C VAL A 24 -1.66 12.27 0.17
N SER A 25 -2.71 11.65 0.72
CA SER A 25 -3.06 10.26 0.40
C SER A 25 -3.31 10.08 -1.10
N TRP A 26 -2.63 9.11 -1.73
CA TRP A 26 -2.84 8.74 -3.14
C TRP A 26 -4.30 8.42 -3.49
N ALA A 27 -5.08 7.91 -2.52
CA ALA A 27 -6.44 7.46 -2.75
C ALA A 27 -7.50 8.54 -2.48
N THR A 28 -7.31 9.36 -1.45
CA THR A 28 -8.36 10.25 -0.89
C THR A 28 -7.87 11.64 -0.49
N GLY A 29 -6.59 11.95 -0.74
CA GLY A 29 -5.99 13.22 -0.34
C GLY A 29 -6.58 14.42 -1.10
N SER A 30 -6.58 15.57 -0.44
CA SER A 30 -7.07 16.85 -0.98
C SER A 30 -5.97 17.70 -1.63
N SER A 31 -4.71 17.31 -1.50
CA SER A 31 -3.58 18.02 -2.10
C SER A 31 -3.67 18.02 -3.62
N ALA A 32 -3.51 19.21 -4.23
CA ALA A 32 -3.46 19.36 -5.68
C ALA A 32 -2.18 18.78 -6.29
N GLU A 33 -1.11 18.63 -5.50
CA GLU A 33 0.16 18.04 -5.96
C GLU A 33 0.04 16.53 -6.18
N VAL A 34 -0.80 15.86 -5.40
CA VAL A 34 -1.04 14.41 -5.50
C VAL A 34 -2.11 14.11 -6.54
N ASP A 35 -3.15 14.96 -6.62
CA ASP A 35 -4.33 14.74 -7.45
C ASP A 35 -4.86 13.32 -7.24
N SER A 36 -5.36 13.05 -6.03
CA SER A 36 -5.67 11.69 -5.58
C SER A 36 -6.67 10.96 -6.48
N LEU A 37 -6.75 9.63 -6.36
CA LEU A 37 -7.74 8.81 -7.07
C LEU A 37 -9.17 9.37 -6.92
N ALA A 38 -9.56 9.76 -5.70
CA ALA A 38 -10.87 10.35 -5.45
C ALA A 38 -11.06 11.67 -6.20
N VAL A 39 -10.07 12.57 -6.18
CA VAL A 39 -10.13 13.85 -6.90
C VAL A 39 -10.20 13.63 -8.41
N ARG A 40 -9.41 12.70 -8.97
CA ARG A 40 -9.45 12.37 -10.40
C ARG A 40 -10.79 11.78 -10.86
N LEU A 41 -11.48 11.04 -9.99
CA LEU A 41 -12.76 10.40 -10.31
C LEU A 41 -13.97 11.32 -10.09
N LEU A 42 -13.95 12.12 -9.03
CA LEU A 42 -15.12 12.87 -8.56
C LEU A 42 -14.97 14.39 -8.78
N GLY A 43 -13.75 14.88 -8.97
CA GLY A 43 -13.44 16.30 -8.83
C GLY A 43 -13.24 16.70 -7.36
N LYS A 44 -12.62 17.86 -7.14
CA LYS A 44 -12.18 18.31 -5.80
C LYS A 44 -13.34 18.51 -4.81
N ALA A 45 -14.44 19.10 -5.25
CA ALA A 45 -15.59 19.38 -4.38
C ALA A 45 -16.23 18.09 -3.89
N ASP A 46 -16.62 17.21 -4.82
CA ASP A 46 -17.28 15.94 -4.49
C ASP A 46 -16.34 14.99 -3.74
N ALA A 47 -15.03 14.98 -4.04
CA ALA A 47 -14.07 14.19 -3.29
C ALA A 47 -13.99 14.58 -1.80
N ALA A 48 -14.18 15.87 -1.46
CA ALA A 48 -14.16 16.32 -0.08
C ALA A 48 -15.35 15.79 0.74
N GLU A 49 -16.50 15.58 0.11
CA GLU A 49 -17.72 15.09 0.78
C GLU A 49 -17.90 13.57 0.66
N HIS A 50 -17.39 12.98 -0.42
CA HIS A 50 -17.64 11.60 -0.81
C HIS A 50 -16.39 10.73 -0.82
N SER A 51 -15.33 11.14 -0.11
CA SER A 51 -14.17 10.28 0.11
C SER A 51 -13.74 10.16 1.56
N TRP A 52 -13.28 8.97 1.94
CA TRP A 52 -12.97 8.64 3.33
C TRP A 52 -11.79 7.70 3.44
N ASN A 53 -10.84 8.02 4.33
CA ASN A 53 -9.65 7.22 4.57
C ASN A 53 -9.79 6.45 5.90
N TYR A 54 -9.92 5.13 5.81
CA TYR A 54 -10.04 4.20 6.92
C TYR A 54 -8.78 3.35 7.14
N ALA A 55 -7.72 3.62 6.38
CA ALA A 55 -6.41 3.01 6.59
C ALA A 55 -5.86 3.33 7.98
N VAL A 56 -4.93 2.52 8.46
CA VAL A 56 -4.32 2.70 9.78
C VAL A 56 -2.83 2.43 9.67
N THR A 57 -2.00 3.39 10.06
CA THR A 57 -0.55 3.21 10.11
C THR A 57 -0.17 2.00 10.97
N GLY A 58 0.68 1.13 10.42
CA GLY A 58 1.07 -0.14 11.04
C GLY A 58 0.10 -1.31 10.84
N ALA A 59 -1.04 -1.10 10.16
CA ALA A 59 -1.99 -2.17 9.88
C ALA A 59 -1.40 -3.27 8.98
N ARG A 60 -1.80 -4.50 9.25
CA ARG A 60 -1.54 -5.70 8.45
C ARG A 60 -2.83 -6.20 7.79
N MET A 61 -2.73 -7.23 6.96
CA MET A 61 -3.90 -7.84 6.32
C MET A 61 -4.97 -8.29 7.33
N ALA A 62 -4.56 -8.76 8.52
CA ALA A 62 -5.45 -9.14 9.61
C ALA A 62 -6.36 -8.00 10.12
N ASP A 63 -5.94 -6.74 9.95
CA ASP A 63 -6.70 -5.56 10.37
C ASP A 63 -7.70 -5.09 9.30
N LEU A 64 -7.57 -5.59 8.06
CA LEU A 64 -8.29 -5.07 6.90
C LEU A 64 -9.80 -5.24 7.02
N THR A 65 -10.28 -6.36 7.58
CA THR A 65 -11.71 -6.63 7.78
C THR A 65 -12.39 -5.56 8.64
N ALA A 66 -11.72 -5.06 9.68
CA ALA A 66 -12.24 -4.00 10.53
C ALA A 66 -12.31 -2.66 9.79
N GLN A 67 -11.30 -2.36 8.96
CA GLN A 67 -11.29 -1.15 8.13
C GLN A 67 -12.40 -1.18 7.09
N VAL A 68 -12.57 -2.30 6.38
CA VAL A 68 -13.65 -2.54 5.42
C VAL A 68 -15.02 -2.40 6.08
N THR A 69 -15.19 -2.94 7.30
CA THR A 69 -16.43 -2.82 8.06
C THR A 69 -16.81 -1.37 8.33
N ARG A 70 -15.83 -0.51 8.67
CA ARG A 70 -16.04 0.93 8.87
C ARG A 70 -16.31 1.64 7.55
N ALA A 71 -15.52 1.35 6.51
CA ALA A 71 -15.72 1.91 5.18
C ALA A 71 -17.12 1.61 4.62
N ALA A 72 -17.63 0.40 4.86
CA ALA A 72 -18.93 -0.02 4.37
C ALA A 72 -20.11 0.81 4.94
N GLN A 73 -19.95 1.47 6.08
CA GLN A 73 -20.97 2.35 6.67
C GLN A 73 -21.19 3.63 5.86
N ARG A 74 -20.23 4.00 5.00
CA ARG A 74 -20.34 5.15 4.09
C ARG A 74 -20.95 4.79 2.75
N GLU A 75 -21.25 3.51 2.53
CA GLU A 75 -21.77 2.98 1.27
C GLU A 75 -20.98 3.43 0.02
N PRO A 76 -19.63 3.40 0.03
CA PRO A 76 -18.84 3.87 -1.10
C PRO A 76 -19.08 3.00 -2.35
N GLU A 77 -19.13 3.65 -3.52
CA GLU A 77 -19.17 2.94 -4.81
C GLU A 77 -17.84 2.28 -5.18
N LEU A 78 -16.73 2.76 -4.63
CA LEU A 78 -15.37 2.23 -4.83
C LEU A 78 -14.63 2.13 -3.50
N VAL A 79 -14.08 0.95 -3.22
CA VAL A 79 -13.13 0.72 -2.13
C VAL A 79 -11.74 0.51 -2.74
N ALA A 80 -10.79 1.39 -2.42
CA ALA A 80 -9.39 1.28 -2.80
C ALA A 80 -8.59 0.61 -1.66
N VAL A 81 -7.83 -0.44 -1.99
CA VAL A 81 -7.12 -1.29 -1.03
C VAL A 81 -5.63 -1.28 -1.34
N MET A 82 -4.80 -1.01 -0.34
CA MET A 82 -3.37 -1.27 -0.38
C MET A 82 -2.91 -1.76 1.00
N ALA A 83 -2.60 -3.04 1.11
CA ALA A 83 -2.18 -3.66 2.37
C ALA A 83 -1.22 -4.83 2.09
N GLY A 84 -0.27 -5.05 3.01
CA GLY A 84 0.62 -6.21 2.99
C GLY A 84 2.10 -5.87 3.10
N ALA A 85 2.48 -4.59 3.01
CA ALA A 85 3.85 -4.17 3.30
C ALA A 85 4.23 -4.52 4.74
N ASN A 86 3.37 -4.23 5.72
CA ASN A 86 3.59 -4.57 7.13
C ASN A 86 3.55 -6.08 7.42
N ASP A 87 2.95 -6.89 6.56
CA ASP A 87 2.99 -8.35 6.66
C ASP A 87 4.38 -8.91 6.28
N ALA A 88 5.11 -8.22 5.40
CA ALA A 88 6.49 -8.53 5.03
C ALA A 88 7.52 -7.80 5.91
N CYS A 89 7.21 -6.59 6.37
CA CYS A 89 8.06 -5.75 7.20
C CYS A 89 8.00 -6.12 8.68
N ARG A 90 8.71 -7.19 9.02
CA ARG A 90 8.77 -7.77 10.38
C ARG A 90 10.20 -7.77 10.92
N SER A 91 10.36 -8.14 12.18
CA SER A 91 11.68 -8.23 12.81
C SER A 91 12.60 -9.26 12.13
N THR A 92 12.04 -10.32 11.57
CA THR A 92 12.74 -11.38 10.83
C THR A 92 11.91 -11.87 9.65
N THR A 93 12.51 -12.61 8.73
CA THR A 93 11.80 -13.27 7.62
C THR A 93 10.83 -14.36 8.10
N SER A 94 11.15 -15.05 9.19
CA SER A 94 10.26 -16.06 9.79
C SER A 94 9.02 -15.46 10.46
N ALA A 95 9.06 -14.18 10.86
CA ALA A 95 7.93 -13.49 11.47
C ALA A 95 6.95 -12.90 10.45
N MET A 96 7.28 -12.93 9.14
CA MET A 96 6.37 -12.51 8.07
C MET A 96 5.10 -13.36 8.06
N THR A 97 3.94 -12.74 7.80
CA THR A 97 2.65 -13.43 7.76
C THR A 97 2.69 -14.64 6.82
N PRO A 98 2.30 -15.85 7.25
CA PRO A 98 2.21 -16.99 6.33
C PRO A 98 1.30 -16.67 5.15
N VAL A 99 1.66 -17.11 3.94
CA VAL A 99 0.88 -16.81 2.71
C VAL A 99 -0.57 -17.32 2.81
N ALA A 100 -0.77 -18.47 3.47
CA ALA A 100 -2.11 -19.02 3.72
C ALA A 100 -2.95 -18.12 4.63
N ASP A 101 -2.36 -17.57 5.70
CA ASP A 101 -3.05 -16.66 6.62
C ASP A 101 -3.37 -15.33 5.92
N PHE A 102 -2.42 -14.79 5.15
CA PHE A 102 -2.63 -13.59 4.35
C PHE A 102 -3.81 -13.75 3.37
N ARG A 103 -3.89 -14.91 2.69
CA ARG A 103 -5.03 -15.26 1.83
C ARG A 103 -6.34 -15.31 2.59
N ALA A 104 -6.38 -16.06 3.69
CA ALA A 104 -7.59 -16.22 4.48
C ALA A 104 -8.13 -14.87 4.98
N GLN A 105 -7.23 -13.99 5.46
CA GLN A 105 -7.57 -12.66 5.94
C GLN A 105 -8.08 -11.76 4.80
N PHE A 106 -7.47 -11.81 3.61
CA PHE A 106 -7.94 -11.04 2.47
C PHE A 106 -9.29 -11.54 1.94
N GLU A 107 -9.49 -12.85 1.86
CA GLU A 107 -10.77 -13.46 1.49
C GLU A 107 -11.89 -13.08 2.49
N GLU A 108 -11.59 -13.03 3.79
CA GLU A 108 -12.53 -12.56 4.82
C GLU A 108 -12.91 -11.09 4.64
N ALA A 109 -11.94 -10.22 4.36
CA ALA A 109 -12.20 -8.80 4.11
C ALA A 109 -13.09 -8.60 2.87
N MET A 110 -12.81 -9.31 1.78
CA MET A 110 -13.61 -9.29 0.56
C MET A 110 -15.03 -9.83 0.80
N ALA A 111 -15.18 -10.95 1.51
CA ALA A 111 -16.48 -11.51 1.86
C ALA A 111 -17.30 -10.55 2.74
N THR A 112 -16.65 -9.90 3.71
CA THR A 112 -17.26 -8.89 4.58
C THR A 112 -17.77 -7.70 3.77
N LEU A 113 -16.97 -7.20 2.82
CA LEU A 113 -17.39 -6.13 1.91
C LEU A 113 -18.61 -6.57 1.10
N ARG A 114 -18.57 -7.76 0.48
CA ARG A 114 -19.67 -8.24 -0.38
C ARG A 114 -20.98 -8.43 0.38
N LYS A 115 -20.92 -8.85 1.65
CA LYS A 115 -22.11 -8.99 2.50
C LYS A 115 -22.82 -7.65 2.75
N ARG A 116 -22.07 -6.56 2.87
CA ARG A 116 -22.61 -5.22 3.18
C ARG A 116 -22.89 -4.40 1.93
N LEU A 117 -21.98 -4.43 0.97
CA LEU A 117 -22.01 -3.64 -0.26
C LEU A 117 -21.82 -4.56 -1.48
N PRO A 118 -22.82 -5.38 -1.83
CA PRO A 118 -22.69 -6.39 -2.89
C PRO A 118 -22.41 -5.81 -4.28
N LYS A 119 -22.59 -4.50 -4.48
CA LYS A 119 -22.40 -3.80 -5.76
C LYS A 119 -21.19 -2.85 -5.81
N ALA A 120 -20.53 -2.56 -4.69
CA ALA A 120 -19.36 -1.68 -4.68
C ALA A 120 -18.23 -2.27 -5.54
N GLN A 121 -17.48 -1.43 -6.24
CA GLN A 121 -16.24 -1.79 -6.93
C GLN A 121 -15.09 -1.88 -5.91
N VAL A 122 -14.10 -2.74 -6.21
CA VAL A 122 -12.85 -2.82 -5.44
C VAL A 122 -11.68 -2.60 -6.38
N TYR A 123 -10.78 -1.73 -5.98
CA TYR A 123 -9.45 -1.63 -6.56
C TYR A 123 -8.44 -2.14 -5.54
N VAL A 124 -7.58 -3.07 -5.96
CA VAL A 124 -6.54 -3.66 -5.11
C VAL A 124 -5.19 -3.31 -5.74
N SER A 125 -4.44 -2.44 -5.07
CA SER A 125 -3.07 -2.15 -5.45
C SER A 125 -2.17 -3.32 -5.06
N SER A 126 -1.21 -3.64 -5.94
CA SER A 126 -0.08 -4.46 -5.57
C SER A 126 0.78 -3.78 -4.49
N ILE A 127 1.45 -4.58 -3.67
CA ILE A 127 2.41 -4.15 -2.66
C ILE A 127 3.69 -3.68 -3.36
N PRO A 128 4.22 -2.47 -3.04
CA PRO A 128 5.45 -1.95 -3.65
C PRO A 128 6.67 -2.88 -3.49
N ASP A 129 7.64 -2.78 -4.41
CA ASP A 129 8.88 -3.54 -4.33
C ASP A 129 9.78 -3.05 -3.18
N LEU A 130 9.70 -3.74 -2.04
CA LEU A 130 10.51 -3.46 -0.84
C LEU A 130 12.02 -3.64 -1.08
N LYS A 131 12.43 -4.48 -2.04
CA LYS A 131 13.84 -4.68 -2.36
C LYS A 131 14.37 -3.52 -3.20
N ARG A 132 13.53 -2.97 -4.09
CA ARG A 132 13.82 -1.69 -4.75
C ARG A 132 13.89 -0.55 -3.73
N LEU A 133 12.98 -0.50 -2.76
CA LEU A 133 13.03 0.49 -1.67
C LEU A 133 14.39 0.45 -0.99
N TRP A 134 14.82 -0.74 -0.56
CA TRP A 134 16.16 -0.90 0.00
C TRP A 134 17.25 -0.42 -0.95
N SER A 135 17.22 -0.80 -2.23
CA SER A 135 18.29 -0.46 -3.19
C SER A 135 18.39 1.03 -3.47
N GLN A 136 17.27 1.74 -3.53
CA GLN A 136 17.23 3.19 -3.73
C GLN A 136 17.58 3.92 -2.42
N GLY A 137 16.90 3.60 -1.33
CA GLY A 137 17.04 4.30 -0.06
C GLY A 137 18.42 4.12 0.58
N ARG A 138 19.09 2.96 0.41
CA ARG A 138 20.41 2.71 1.02
C ARG A 138 21.52 3.62 0.50
N THR A 139 21.28 4.31 -0.62
CA THR A 139 22.23 5.29 -1.16
C THR A 139 22.27 6.57 -0.32
N ASN A 140 21.24 6.83 0.49
CA ASN A 140 21.19 7.97 1.39
C ASN A 140 21.79 7.62 2.77
N PRO A 141 22.79 8.37 3.27
CA PRO A 141 23.44 8.07 4.55
C PRO A 141 22.51 8.29 5.76
N LEU A 142 21.59 9.26 5.71
CA LEU A 142 20.64 9.55 6.78
C LEU A 142 19.53 8.50 6.83
N GLY A 143 18.95 8.15 5.68
CA GLY A 143 17.90 7.12 5.59
C GLY A 143 18.34 5.79 6.23
N LYS A 144 19.58 5.38 5.98
CA LYS A 144 20.15 4.18 6.63
C LYS A 144 20.23 4.26 8.16
N GLN A 145 20.43 5.44 8.74
CA GLN A 145 20.43 5.58 10.20
C GLN A 145 19.00 5.50 10.75
N VAL A 146 18.03 6.10 10.05
CA VAL A 146 16.62 6.02 10.43
C VAL A 146 16.15 4.57 10.44
N TRP A 147 16.53 3.76 9.45
CA TRP A 147 16.15 2.34 9.40
C TRP A 147 16.63 1.52 10.60
N LYS A 148 17.75 1.90 11.23
CA LYS A 148 18.24 1.23 12.45
C LYS A 148 17.32 1.39 13.65
N LEU A 149 16.35 2.32 13.59
CA LEU A 149 15.32 2.49 14.61
C LEU A 149 14.21 1.41 14.53
N GLY A 150 14.35 0.43 13.63
CA GLY A 150 13.46 -0.73 13.56
C GLY A 150 12.49 -0.71 12.38
N LEU A 151 12.76 0.09 11.35
CA LEU A 151 11.90 0.17 10.17
C LEU A 151 12.14 -1.04 9.26
N CYS A 152 11.13 -1.90 9.11
CA CYS A 152 11.15 -3.10 8.28
C CYS A 152 12.46 -3.94 8.38
N PRO A 153 12.87 -4.43 9.59
CA PRO A 153 14.18 -5.05 9.77
C PRO A 153 14.44 -6.27 8.87
N SER A 154 13.39 -7.02 8.52
CA SER A 154 13.44 -8.13 7.58
C SER A 154 14.04 -7.74 6.22
N MET A 155 13.83 -6.50 5.75
CA MET A 155 14.38 -5.98 4.50
C MET A 155 15.58 -5.04 4.72
N LEU A 156 15.44 -4.09 5.65
CA LEU A 156 16.34 -2.93 5.79
C LEU A 156 17.45 -3.14 6.82
N GLY A 157 17.38 -4.22 7.62
CA GLY A 157 18.44 -4.59 8.54
C GLY A 157 19.79 -4.65 7.83
N ASP A 158 20.84 -4.19 8.50
CA ASP A 158 22.21 -4.07 7.97
C ASP A 158 22.22 -3.53 6.55
N ALA A 159 21.64 -2.33 6.38
CA ALA A 159 21.33 -1.73 5.08
C ALA A 159 22.51 -1.78 4.11
N ASP A 160 23.75 -1.68 4.60
CA ASP A 160 24.96 -1.73 3.77
C ASP A 160 25.48 -3.14 3.45
N SER A 161 25.10 -4.17 4.21
CA SER A 161 25.59 -5.53 3.96
C SER A 161 25.07 -6.08 2.63
N LEU A 162 26.01 -6.62 1.86
CA LEU A 162 25.83 -7.31 0.58
C LEU A 162 26.34 -8.75 0.64
N ASP A 163 26.58 -9.28 1.84
CA ASP A 163 26.98 -10.68 2.00
C ASP A 163 25.85 -11.65 1.59
N SER A 164 26.17 -12.94 1.55
CA SER A 164 25.22 -13.98 1.15
C SER A 164 24.01 -14.08 2.07
N ALA A 165 24.17 -13.83 3.37
CA ALA A 165 23.09 -13.89 4.35
C ALA A 165 22.12 -12.72 4.19
N ALA A 166 22.64 -11.50 4.05
CA ALA A 166 21.84 -10.31 3.81
C ALA A 166 21.15 -10.36 2.44
N THR A 167 21.81 -10.90 1.42
CA THR A 167 21.22 -11.12 0.09
C THR A 167 20.10 -12.14 0.15
N LEU A 168 20.31 -13.27 0.81
CA LEU A 168 19.28 -14.30 0.99
C LEU A 168 18.07 -13.73 1.74
N ARG A 169 18.29 -13.03 2.85
CA ARG A 169 17.23 -12.39 3.65
C ARG A 169 16.34 -11.49 2.79
N ARG A 170 16.93 -10.58 2.01
CA ARG A 170 16.15 -9.65 1.15
C ARG A 170 15.45 -10.36 0.00
N ASN A 171 16.06 -11.40 -0.57
CA ASN A 171 15.41 -12.23 -1.58
C ASN A 171 14.20 -12.96 -0.99
N THR A 172 14.30 -13.50 0.23
CA THR A 172 13.17 -14.13 0.92
C THR A 172 12.02 -13.15 1.14
N VAL A 173 12.30 -11.89 1.49
CA VAL A 173 11.24 -10.87 1.60
C VAL A 173 10.64 -10.52 0.24
N ARG A 174 11.47 -10.34 -0.81
CA ARG A 174 10.98 -10.12 -2.19
C ARG A 174 10.03 -11.24 -2.62
N ASP A 175 10.44 -12.49 -2.41
CA ASP A 175 9.65 -13.65 -2.82
C ASP A 175 8.34 -13.72 -2.05
N ARG A 176 8.35 -13.44 -0.73
CA ARG A 176 7.12 -13.34 0.07
C ARG A 176 6.17 -12.25 -0.42
N VAL A 177 6.69 -11.07 -0.81
CA VAL A 177 5.86 -9.98 -1.36
C VAL A 177 5.28 -10.37 -2.72
N ALA A 178 6.04 -11.07 -3.56
CA ALA A 178 5.52 -11.62 -4.81
C ALA A 178 4.39 -12.62 -4.56
N ASP A 179 4.54 -13.54 -3.58
CA ASP A 179 3.49 -14.47 -3.18
C ASP A 179 2.23 -13.75 -2.67
N TYR A 180 2.38 -12.67 -1.87
CA TYR A 180 1.24 -11.87 -1.43
C TYR A 180 0.54 -11.16 -2.60
N ASN A 181 1.29 -10.57 -3.52
CA ASN A 181 0.72 -9.93 -4.71
C ASN A 181 -0.05 -10.94 -5.58
N GLU A 182 0.46 -12.16 -5.69
CA GLU A 182 -0.24 -13.25 -6.38
C GLU A 182 -1.55 -13.62 -5.65
N VAL A 183 -1.54 -13.70 -4.31
CA VAL A 183 -2.77 -13.90 -3.53
C VAL A 183 -3.78 -12.78 -3.78
N LEU A 184 -3.35 -11.52 -3.75
CA LEU A 184 -4.23 -10.37 -4.02
C LEU A 184 -4.87 -10.49 -5.40
N ARG A 185 -4.08 -10.82 -6.43
CA ARG A 185 -4.53 -11.04 -7.81
C ARG A 185 -5.55 -12.17 -7.90
N GLU A 186 -5.22 -13.35 -7.37
CA GLU A 186 -6.08 -14.53 -7.47
C GLU A 186 -7.40 -14.37 -6.73
N VAL A 187 -7.40 -13.78 -5.53
CA VAL A 187 -8.62 -13.54 -4.76
C VAL A 187 -9.48 -12.48 -5.45
N CYS A 188 -8.87 -11.41 -5.95
CA CYS A 188 -9.57 -10.37 -6.70
C CYS A 188 -10.21 -10.92 -7.98
N ALA A 189 -9.51 -11.80 -8.72
CA ALA A 189 -10.03 -12.42 -9.94
C ALA A 189 -11.29 -13.27 -9.74
N LYS A 190 -11.59 -13.73 -8.51
CA LYS A 190 -12.84 -14.43 -8.18
C LYS A 190 -14.05 -13.49 -8.09
N ASP A 191 -13.83 -12.18 -7.94
CA ASP A 191 -14.88 -11.17 -7.82
C ASP A 191 -14.93 -10.28 -9.08
N ARG A 192 -16.02 -10.39 -9.85
CA ARG A 192 -16.23 -9.59 -11.07
C ARG A 192 -16.22 -8.07 -10.87
N ARG A 193 -16.31 -7.58 -9.63
CA ARG A 193 -16.25 -6.16 -9.27
C ARG A 193 -14.92 -5.75 -8.65
N CYS A 194 -13.96 -6.66 -8.61
CA CYS A 194 -12.62 -6.39 -8.15
C CYS A 194 -11.69 -6.25 -9.36
N ARG A 195 -10.81 -5.26 -9.31
CA ARG A 195 -9.72 -5.06 -10.27
C ARG A 195 -8.42 -4.84 -9.53
N THR A 196 -7.33 -5.30 -10.13
CA THR A 196 -5.98 -5.01 -9.63
C THR A 196 -5.32 -3.94 -10.48
N ASP A 197 -4.09 -3.56 -10.12
CA ASP A 197 -3.20 -2.77 -10.95
C ASP A 197 -2.29 -3.61 -11.86
N ASP A 198 -2.54 -4.92 -11.96
CA ASP A 198 -1.70 -5.89 -12.67
C ASP A 198 -0.22 -5.85 -12.26
N GLY A 199 0.06 -5.48 -11.00
CA GLY A 199 1.41 -5.34 -10.49
C GLY A 199 2.08 -4.01 -10.81
N ALA A 200 1.38 -3.05 -11.42
CA ALA A 200 1.98 -1.78 -11.85
C ALA A 200 2.64 -0.99 -10.70
N VAL A 201 2.07 -1.01 -9.48
CA VAL A 201 2.73 -0.40 -8.31
C VAL A 201 3.99 -1.17 -7.91
N HIS A 202 3.94 -2.51 -7.90
CA HIS A 202 5.10 -3.35 -7.61
C HIS A 202 6.24 -3.15 -8.62
N GLU A 203 5.92 -3.05 -9.90
CA GLU A 203 6.89 -2.87 -10.99
C GLU A 203 7.39 -1.43 -11.13
N PHE A 204 6.71 -0.47 -10.50
CA PHE A 204 7.04 0.95 -10.63
C PHE A 204 8.48 1.22 -10.20
N ARG A 205 9.26 1.79 -11.11
CA ARG A 205 10.68 2.04 -10.91
C ARG A 205 10.92 3.37 -10.20
N PHE A 206 10.34 3.54 -9.01
CA PHE A 206 10.52 4.74 -8.18
C PHE A 206 11.99 5.00 -7.83
N GLY A 207 12.42 6.26 -7.81
CA GLY A 207 13.72 6.70 -7.31
C GLY A 207 13.62 7.26 -5.90
N THR A 208 14.67 7.97 -5.48
CA THR A 208 14.71 8.66 -4.18
C THR A 208 13.68 9.76 -4.05
N ASP A 209 13.30 10.42 -5.15
CA ASP A 209 12.34 11.54 -5.14
C ASP A 209 10.93 11.08 -4.75
N GLN A 210 10.61 9.81 -4.97
CA GLN A 210 9.35 9.18 -4.58
C GLN A 210 9.40 8.60 -3.16
N LEU A 211 10.53 8.67 -2.46
CA LEU A 211 10.66 8.26 -1.07
C LEU A 211 10.66 9.49 -0.16
N SER A 212 10.02 9.39 0.99
CA SER A 212 10.03 10.43 2.01
C SER A 212 11.47 10.78 2.39
N HIS A 213 11.73 12.08 2.49
CA HIS A 213 13.02 12.60 2.97
C HIS A 213 13.12 12.60 4.51
N TRP A 214 12.19 11.94 5.21
CA TRP A 214 12.25 11.73 6.65
C TRP A 214 12.71 10.32 7.00
N ASP A 215 12.21 9.31 6.29
CA ASP A 215 12.50 7.91 6.59
C ASP A 215 13.07 7.10 5.42
N TRP A 216 13.13 7.67 4.21
CA TRP A 216 13.56 7.00 2.98
C TRP A 216 12.86 5.66 2.75
N PHE A 217 11.62 5.53 3.20
CA PHE A 217 10.85 4.30 3.19
C PHE A 217 9.42 4.53 2.70
N HIS A 218 8.64 5.39 3.36
CA HIS A 218 7.29 5.69 2.89
C HIS A 218 7.33 6.55 1.63
N PRO A 219 6.28 6.53 0.79
CA PRO A 219 6.22 7.41 -0.37
C PRO A 219 6.21 8.89 0.02
N SER A 220 6.99 9.71 -0.69
CA SER A 220 6.91 11.18 -0.62
C SER A 220 5.59 11.70 -1.22
N VAL A 221 5.38 13.01 -1.20
CA VAL A 221 4.25 13.64 -1.93
C VAL A 221 4.26 13.25 -3.42
N ASP A 222 5.42 13.28 -4.10
CA ASP A 222 5.51 12.81 -5.50
C ASP A 222 5.25 11.30 -5.59
N GLY A 223 5.77 10.49 -4.66
CA GLY A 223 5.48 9.05 -4.60
C GLY A 223 3.97 8.76 -4.49
N GLN A 224 3.26 9.50 -3.64
CA GLN A 224 1.79 9.44 -3.53
C GLN A 224 1.10 9.84 -4.84
N ALA A 225 1.60 10.87 -5.54
CA ALA A 225 1.09 11.28 -6.84
C ALA A 225 1.21 10.14 -7.88
N ARG A 226 2.35 9.43 -7.91
CA ARG A 226 2.55 8.28 -8.81
C ARG A 226 1.60 7.12 -8.51
N LEU A 227 1.37 6.84 -7.22
CA LEU A 227 0.38 5.84 -6.82
C LEU A 227 -1.03 6.24 -7.28
N ALA A 228 -1.41 7.52 -7.16
CA ALA A 228 -2.70 8.01 -7.63
C ALA A 228 -2.86 7.87 -9.15
N GLU A 229 -1.82 8.18 -9.93
CA GLU A 229 -1.80 8.01 -11.39
C GLU A 229 -1.99 6.55 -11.82
N ILE A 230 -1.29 5.61 -11.16
CA ILE A 230 -1.39 4.18 -11.44
C ILE A 230 -2.79 3.68 -11.10
N ALA A 231 -3.30 4.03 -9.92
CA ALA A 231 -4.63 3.63 -9.47
C ALA A 231 -5.74 4.14 -10.40
N TYR A 232 -5.66 5.41 -10.82
CA TYR A 232 -6.64 5.98 -11.74
C TYR A 232 -6.66 5.25 -13.08
N ARG A 233 -5.47 4.95 -13.64
CA ARG A 233 -5.35 4.18 -14.88
C ARG A 233 -5.98 2.79 -14.76
N ALA A 234 -5.72 2.09 -13.66
CA ALA A 234 -6.28 0.76 -13.42
C ALA A 234 -7.81 0.80 -13.24
N VAL A 235 -8.33 1.74 -12.44
CA VAL A 235 -9.78 1.85 -12.17
C VAL A 235 -10.57 2.20 -13.44
N THR A 236 -10.02 3.07 -14.28
CA THR A 236 -10.66 3.56 -15.52
C THR A 236 -10.35 2.72 -16.76
N ALA A 237 -9.54 1.67 -16.64
CA ALA A 237 -9.21 0.79 -17.75
C ALA A 237 -10.47 0.20 -18.39
N LYS A 238 -10.50 0.14 -19.73
CA LYS A 238 -11.64 -0.41 -20.50
C LYS A 238 -11.86 -1.89 -20.21
N SER A 239 -10.78 -2.61 -19.93
CA SER A 239 -10.78 -4.01 -19.54
C SER A 239 -10.17 -4.14 -18.14
N PRO A 240 -10.75 -4.98 -17.27
CA PRO A 240 -10.13 -5.40 -16.02
C PRO A 240 -8.79 -6.10 -16.23
#